data_AF-A0AAU1Z5Z1-F1
#
_entry.id   AF-A0AAU1Z5Z1-F1
#
_cell.length_a   1.000
_cell.length_b   1.000
_cell.length_c   1.000
_cell.angle_alpha   90.00
_cell.angle_beta   90.00
_cell.angle_gamma   90.00
#
_symmetry.space_group_name_H-M   'P 1'
#
loop_
_entity.id
_entity.type
_entity.pdbx_description
1 polymer ?
#
loop_
_entity_poly.entity_id
_entity_poly.type
_entity_poly.pdbx_seq_one_letter_code
_entity_poly.pdbx_strand_id
1 'polypeptide(L)'
;MHRDQVRSVRLTRDELDIVKNAAEAAGLKTAGFLADAAVAVARAQGGSKAWLLDQRGRVEELMSASAQLARAGNNLNQVARILNSDGRAEYADDAVTRVMRAAARVEAAAVEMARR
;
A
#
# COMPACT_ATOMS: atom_id res chain seq x y z
N MET A 1 31.13 18.96 8.29
CA MET A 1 30.63 18.65 9.66
C MET A 1 31.28 17.36 10.12
N HIS A 2 31.93 17.35 11.29
CA HIS A 2 32.55 16.15 11.85
C HIS A 2 31.52 15.38 12.70
N ARG A 3 31.64 14.04 12.76
CA ARG A 3 30.72 13.17 13.52
C ARG A 3 31.37 12.82 14.86
N ASP A 4 31.07 13.62 15.88
CA ASP A 4 31.82 13.58 17.15
C ASP A 4 31.07 12.79 18.24
N GLN A 5 29.86 12.30 17.95
CA GLN A 5 29.01 11.54 18.87
C GLN A 5 29.00 10.06 18.50
N VAL A 6 29.31 9.19 19.47
CA VAL A 6 29.38 7.73 19.28
C VAL A 6 28.22 7.04 20.00
N ARG A 7 27.60 6.06 19.34
CA ARG A 7 26.57 5.18 19.89
C ARG A 7 26.85 3.74 19.45
N SER A 8 26.58 2.77 20.33
CA SER A 8 26.68 1.35 20.01
C SER A 8 25.32 0.79 19.56
N VAL A 9 25.35 -0.15 18.63
CA VAL A 9 24.17 -0.91 18.18
C VAL A 9 24.41 -2.39 18.44
N ARG A 10 23.32 -3.13 18.71
CA ARG A 10 23.35 -4.58 18.81
C ARG A 10 22.72 -5.14 17.55
N LEU A 11 23.39 -6.09 16.91
CA LEU A 11 22.94 -6.80 15.73
C LEU A 11 23.18 -8.28 15.96
N THR A 12 22.27 -9.11 15.47
CA THR A 12 22.55 -10.53 15.24
C THR A 12 23.61 -10.70 14.15
N ARG A 13 24.13 -11.91 14.00
CA ARG A 13 25.13 -12.22 12.98
C ARG A 13 24.60 -11.94 11.56
N ASP A 14 23.39 -12.40 11.27
CA ASP A 14 22.78 -12.27 9.94
C ASP A 14 22.50 -10.80 9.60
N GLU A 15 21.98 -10.02 10.57
CA GLU A 15 21.79 -8.58 10.38
C GLU A 15 23.11 -7.86 10.13
N LEU A 16 24.18 -8.23 10.84
CA LEU A 16 25.50 -7.66 10.63
C LEU A 16 26.03 -7.96 9.23
N ASP A 17 25.83 -9.19 8.73
CA ASP A 17 26.30 -9.59 7.39
C ASP A 17 25.52 -8.87 6.29
N ILE A 18 24.20 -8.70 6.44
CA ILE A 18 23.37 -7.88 5.54
C ILE A 18 23.90 -6.43 5.48
N VAL A 19 24.13 -5.82 6.64
CA VAL A 19 24.59 -4.42 6.71
C VAL A 19 26.01 -4.28 6.14
N LYS A 20 26.89 -5.25 6.34
CA LYS A 20 28.24 -5.25 5.76
C LYS A 20 28.20 -5.29 4.23
N ASN A 21 27.42 -6.19 3.65
CA ASN A 21 27.29 -6.31 2.20
C ASN A 21 26.73 -5.02 1.59
N ALA A 22 25.73 -4.41 2.23
CA ALA A 22 25.17 -3.13 1.78
C ALA A 22 26.18 -1.97 1.90
N ALA A 23 26.96 -1.94 2.98
CA ALA A 23 28.00 -0.92 3.17
C ALA A 23 29.11 -1.05 2.12
N GLU A 24 29.54 -2.29 1.81
CA GLU A 24 30.53 -2.57 0.76
C GLU A 24 30.03 -2.13 -0.61
N ALA A 25 28.78 -2.49 -0.97
CA ALA A 25 28.16 -2.05 -2.22
C ALA A 25 28.06 -0.51 -2.33
N ALA A 26 27.93 0.19 -1.21
CA ALA A 26 27.90 1.65 -1.14
C ALA A 26 29.31 2.29 -1.04
N GLY A 27 30.39 1.51 -0.98
CA GLY A 27 31.76 2.02 -0.79
C GLY A 27 32.01 2.65 0.59
N LEU A 28 31.23 2.25 1.60
CA LEU A 28 31.27 2.80 2.96
C LEU A 28 31.75 1.77 3.97
N LYS A 29 32.36 2.25 5.07
CA LYS A 29 32.55 1.43 6.26
C LYS A 29 31.19 1.15 6.91
N THR A 30 31.00 -0.03 7.48
CA THR A 30 29.74 -0.46 8.14
C THR A 30 29.19 0.58 9.11
N ALA A 31 30.03 1.17 9.96
CA ALA A 31 29.61 2.20 10.92
C ALA A 31 29.13 3.50 10.23
N GLY A 32 29.79 3.89 9.13
CA GLY A 32 29.41 5.05 8.32
C GLY A 32 28.06 4.83 7.64
N PHE A 33 27.88 3.64 7.03
CA PHE A 33 26.62 3.23 6.42
C PHE A 33 25.46 3.22 7.41
N LEU A 34 25.64 2.63 8.60
CA LEU A 34 24.62 2.62 9.66
C LEU A 34 24.22 4.04 10.09
N ALA A 35 25.20 4.93 10.26
CA ALA A 35 24.93 6.30 10.65
C ALA A 35 24.22 7.09 9.53
N ASP A 36 24.63 6.91 8.27
CA ASP A 36 23.98 7.53 7.12
C ASP A 36 22.54 7.06 6.95
N ALA A 37 22.31 5.75 7.01
CA ALA A 37 20.99 5.16 6.94
C ALA A 37 20.10 5.65 8.08
N ALA A 38 20.59 5.63 9.33
CA ALA A 38 19.83 6.10 10.49
C ALA A 38 19.47 7.59 10.38
N VAL A 39 20.40 8.45 9.92
CA VAL A 39 20.15 9.88 9.74
C VAL A 39 19.22 10.13 8.55
N ALA A 40 19.38 9.42 7.43
CA ALA A 40 18.50 9.54 6.27
C ALA A 40 17.07 9.12 6.63
N VAL A 41 16.92 8.00 7.33
CA VAL A 41 15.64 7.55 7.87
C VAL A 41 15.10 8.58 8.85
N ALA A 42 15.86 9.04 9.84
CA ALA A 42 15.40 10.03 10.81
C ALA A 42 14.99 11.37 10.17
N ARG A 43 15.68 11.81 9.12
CA ARG A 43 15.31 12.97 8.31
C ARG A 43 14.02 12.73 7.52
N ALA A 44 13.82 11.49 7.04
CA ALA A 44 12.52 11.07 6.51
C ALA A 44 11.46 10.92 7.62
N GLN A 45 11.85 10.72 8.89
CA GLN A 45 10.98 10.60 10.08
C GLN A 45 10.53 11.94 10.68
N GLY A 46 10.48 13.00 9.87
CA GLY A 46 9.32 13.89 9.95
C GLY A 46 8.00 13.18 9.60
N GLY A 47 8.04 11.97 9.00
CA GLY A 47 6.86 11.31 8.42
C GLY A 47 6.69 9.79 8.55
N SER A 48 7.59 8.98 9.14
CA SER A 48 7.47 7.50 9.04
C SER A 48 6.27 6.87 9.78
N LYS A 49 5.93 7.34 10.99
CA LYS A 49 4.74 6.87 11.72
C LYS A 49 3.44 7.35 11.06
N ALA A 50 3.41 8.58 10.55
CA ALA A 50 2.29 9.12 9.79
C ALA A 50 2.12 8.38 8.46
N TRP A 51 3.21 8.04 7.78
CA TRP A 51 3.22 7.30 6.52
C TRP A 51 2.73 5.86 6.69
N LEU A 52 3.12 5.14 7.75
CA LEU A 52 2.60 3.80 8.03
C LEU A 52 1.10 3.82 8.38
N LEU A 53 0.65 4.83 9.13
CA LEU A 53 -0.77 5.02 9.45
C LEU A 53 -1.58 5.43 8.21
N ASP A 54 -1.04 6.31 7.36
CA ASP A 54 -1.60 6.70 6.08
C ASP A 54 -1.72 5.49 5.14
N GLN A 55 -0.66 4.69 5.02
CA GLN A 55 -0.67 3.49 4.17
C GLN A 55 -1.69 2.45 4.66
N ARG A 56 -1.81 2.24 5.97
CA ARG A 56 -2.86 1.38 6.55
C ARG A 56 -4.25 1.93 6.28
N GLY A 57 -4.47 3.22 6.49
CA GLY A 57 -5.74 3.89 6.18
C GLY A 57 -6.13 3.76 4.71
N ARG A 58 -5.17 3.90 3.79
CA ARG A 58 -5.38 3.75 2.34
C ARG A 58 -5.70 2.31 1.95
N VAL A 59 -5.07 1.31 2.59
CA VAL A 59 -5.40 -0.11 2.38
C VAL A 59 -6.79 -0.43 2.93
N GLU A 60 -7.14 0.09 4.11
CA GLU A 60 -8.47 -0.07 4.70
C GLU A 60 -9.58 0.55 3.83
N GLU A 61 -9.32 1.74 3.26
CA GLU A 61 -10.23 2.40 2.33
C GLU A 61 -10.43 1.59 1.04
N LEU A 62 -9.36 1.04 0.47
CA LEU A 62 -9.44 0.16 -0.70
C LEU A 62 -10.22 -1.13 -0.41
N MET A 63 -10.01 -1.73 0.77
CA MET A 63 -10.74 -2.92 1.21
C MET A 63 -12.24 -2.63 1.41
N SER A 64 -12.58 -1.47 1.99
CA SER A 64 -13.96 -1.01 2.13
C SER A 64 -14.64 -0.81 0.77
N ALA A 65 -13.94 -0.17 -0.18
CA ALA A 65 -14.44 0.03 -1.54
C ALA A 65 -14.65 -1.31 -2.27
N SER A 66 -13.72 -2.26 -2.11
CA SER A 66 -13.82 -3.61 -2.67
C SER A 66 -15.01 -4.39 -2.09
N ALA A 67 -15.25 -4.28 -0.78
CA ALA A 67 -16.42 -4.88 -0.14
C ALA A 67 -17.74 -4.26 -0.62
N GLN A 68 -17.78 -2.95 -0.89
CA GLN A 68 -18.93 -2.28 -1.49
C GLN A 68 -19.20 -2.77 -2.92
N LEU A 69 -18.15 -2.98 -3.73
CA LEU A 69 -18.27 -3.56 -5.06
C LEU A 69 -18.78 -5.00 -5.02
N ALA A 70 -18.31 -5.82 -4.08
CA ALA A 70 -18.81 -7.18 -3.91
C ALA A 70 -20.32 -7.21 -3.61
N ARG A 71 -20.80 -6.28 -2.77
CA ARG A 71 -22.25 -6.11 -2.51
C ARG A 71 -23.00 -5.66 -3.77
N ALA A 72 -22.43 -4.74 -4.55
CA ALA A 72 -23.04 -4.32 -5.81
C ALA A 72 -23.12 -5.47 -6.82
N GLY A 73 -22.07 -6.30 -6.93
CA GLY A 73 -22.06 -7.49 -7.75
C GLY A 73 -23.15 -8.50 -7.36
N ASN A 74 -23.38 -8.70 -6.07
CA ASN A 74 -24.49 -9.53 -5.58
C ASN A 74 -25.86 -8.99 -6.03
N ASN A 75 -26.06 -7.67 -5.95
CA ASN A 75 -27.30 -7.04 -6.40
C ASN A 75 -27.48 -7.16 -7.92
N LEU A 76 -26.41 -6.99 -8.71
CA LEU A 76 -26.46 -7.23 -10.16
C LEU A 76 -26.80 -8.68 -10.49
N ASN A 77 -26.27 -9.65 -9.73
CA ASN A 77 -26.61 -11.06 -9.89
C ASN A 77 -28.08 -11.35 -9.55
N GLN A 78 -28.67 -10.61 -8.61
CA GLN A 78 -30.12 -10.68 -8.34
C GLN A 78 -30.94 -10.11 -9.50
N VAL A 79 -30.55 -8.95 -10.04
CA VAL A 79 -31.19 -8.34 -11.22
C VAL A 79 -31.12 -9.27 -12.43
N ALA A 80 -29.95 -9.87 -12.69
CA ALA A 80 -29.78 -10.85 -13.77
C ALA A 80 -30.73 -12.04 -13.61
N ARG A 81 -30.91 -12.54 -12.38
CA ARG A 81 -31.87 -13.63 -12.09
C ARG A 81 -33.31 -13.22 -12.40
N ILE A 82 -33.73 -12.00 -12.04
CA ILE A 82 -35.08 -11.47 -12.33
C ILE A 82 -35.29 -11.36 -13.84
N LEU A 83 -34.32 -10.82 -14.58
CA LEU A 83 -34.40 -10.69 -16.03
C LEU A 83 -34.43 -12.05 -16.73
N ASN A 84 -33.65 -13.02 -16.24
CA ASN A 84 -33.65 -14.40 -16.76
C ASN A 84 -34.93 -15.19 -16.48
N SER A 85 -35.82 -14.69 -15.61
CA SER A 85 -37.11 -15.30 -15.29
C SER A 85 -38.28 -14.55 -15.92
N ASP A 86 -38.06 -13.90 -17.07
CA ASP A 86 -39.01 -13.03 -17.77
C ASP A 86 -39.56 -11.85 -16.93
N GLY A 87 -38.90 -11.55 -15.80
CA GLY A 87 -39.19 -10.41 -14.97
C GLY A 87 -38.63 -9.12 -15.57
N ARG A 88 -39.12 -7.97 -15.10
CA ARG A 88 -38.62 -6.66 -15.51
C ARG A 88 -37.80 -6.03 -14.39
N ALA A 89 -36.62 -5.53 -14.73
CA ALA A 89 -35.78 -4.74 -13.84
C ALA A 89 -35.52 -3.38 -14.48
N GLU A 90 -36.28 -2.38 -14.04
CA GLU A 90 -36.07 -1.00 -14.49
C GLU A 90 -34.68 -0.51 -14.07
N TYR A 91 -34.06 0.31 -14.92
CA TYR A 91 -32.74 0.91 -14.68
C TYR A 91 -31.56 -0.08 -14.55
N ALA A 92 -31.73 -1.35 -14.96
CA ALA A 92 -30.67 -2.37 -14.90
C ALA A 92 -29.38 -1.92 -15.63
N ASP A 93 -29.51 -1.35 -16.83
CA ASP A 93 -28.37 -0.84 -17.60
C ASP A 93 -27.64 0.31 -16.91
N ASP A 94 -28.39 1.22 -16.26
CA ASP A 94 -27.81 2.35 -15.53
C ASP A 94 -27.09 1.87 -14.26
N ALA A 95 -27.65 0.86 -13.57
CA ALA A 95 -27.02 0.22 -12.43
C ALA A 95 -25.71 -0.49 -12.83
N VAL A 96 -25.72 -1.28 -13.91
CA VAL A 96 -24.51 -1.95 -14.44
C VAL A 96 -23.45 -0.91 -14.81
N THR A 97 -23.84 0.16 -15.50
CA THR A 97 -22.92 1.23 -15.91
C THR A 97 -22.25 1.91 -14.71
N ARG A 98 -23.02 2.20 -13.65
CA ARG A 98 -22.49 2.81 -12.41
C ARG A 98 -21.53 1.86 -11.69
N VAL A 99 -21.84 0.57 -11.62
CA VAL A 99 -20.97 -0.43 -10.99
C VAL A 99 -19.68 -0.63 -11.77
N MET A 100 -19.74 -0.73 -13.09
CA MET A 100 -18.54 -0.82 -13.94
C MET A 100 -17.63 0.41 -13.78
N ARG A 101 -18.21 1.61 -13.72
CA ARG A 101 -17.45 2.85 -13.47
C ARG A 101 -16.81 2.85 -12.09
N ALA A 102 -17.50 2.36 -11.07
CA ALA A 102 -16.95 2.25 -9.72
C ALA A 102 -15.82 1.21 -9.65
N ALA A 103 -15.99 0.06 -10.30
CA ALA A 103 -14.97 -0.98 -10.40
C ALA A 103 -13.69 -0.48 -11.06
N ALA A 104 -13.81 0.21 -12.20
CA ALA A 104 -12.67 0.80 -12.90
C ALA A 104 -11.90 1.82 -12.04
N ARG A 105 -12.61 2.60 -11.21
CA ARG A 105 -11.96 3.57 -10.28
C ARG A 105 -11.21 2.87 -9.15
N VAL A 106 -11.78 1.79 -8.59
CA VAL A 106 -11.13 0.99 -7.55
C VAL A 106 -9.90 0.27 -8.10
N GLU A 107 -9.98 -0.28 -9.31
CA GLU A 107 -8.85 -0.91 -9.99
C GLU A 107 -7.73 0.10 -10.26
N ALA A 108 -8.05 1.28 -10.78
CA ALA A 108 -7.08 2.35 -10.98
C ALA A 108 -6.39 2.77 -9.66
N ALA A 109 -7.17 2.91 -8.58
CA ALA A 109 -6.62 3.22 -7.26
C ALA A 109 -5.68 2.11 -6.74
N ALA A 110 -6.05 0.84 -6.93
CA ALA A 110 -5.22 -0.30 -6.55
C ALA A 110 -3.90 -0.35 -7.34
N VAL A 111 -3.93 -0.10 -8.65
CA VAL A 111 -2.73 -0.03 -9.51
C VAL A 111 -1.80 1.10 -9.06
N GLU A 112 -2.34 2.28 -8.75
CA GLU A 112 -1.53 3.41 -8.28
C GLU A 112 -0.96 3.21 -6.88
N MET A 113 -1.62 2.41 -6.03
CA MET A 113 -1.06 1.98 -4.75
C MET A 113 0.07 0.97 -4.92
N ALA A 114 -0.01 0.07 -5.91
CA ALA A 114 1.01 -0.96 -6.16
C ALA A 114 2.29 -0.43 -6.82
N ARG A 115 2.24 0.74 -7.47
CA ARG A 115 3.39 1.39 -8.12
C ARG A 115 4.26 2.24 -7.18
N ARG A 116 3.81 2.50 -5.95
CA ARG A 116 4.49 3.33 -4.93
C ARG A 116 5.20 2.48 -3.91
#